data_AF-A0A7W6R867-F1
#
_entry.id   AF-A0A7W6R867-F1
#
_cell.length_a   1.000
_cell.length_b   1.000
_cell.length_c   1.000
_cell.angle_alpha   90.00
_cell.angle_beta   90.00
_cell.angle_gamma   90.00
#
_symmetry.space_group_name_H-M   'P 1'
#
loop_
_entity.id
_entity.type
_entity.pdbx_description
1 polymer ?
#
loop_
_entity_poly.entity_id
_entity_poly.type
_entity_poly.pdbx_seq_one_letter_code
_entity_poly.pdbx_strand_id
1 'polypeptide(L)'
;MLRNISKFAGQTVCRGKFAALAIATLSLMATALPAAAQLAFSPDCRNHQPIAVAPPQDAILFTKQPAPHPNGTASIFAINNLDTYVIPAGSNSCVVAAPHASDDYCFIARNDNTIDGVGFAAIRNPGGLTPCQ
;
A
#
# COMPACT_ATOMS: atom_id res chain seq x y z
N MET A 1 -4.69 -76.39 -23.92
CA MET A 1 -5.01 -75.74 -25.22
C MET A 1 -6.51 -75.51 -25.25
N LEU A 2 -6.92 -74.31 -25.66
CA LEU A 2 -8.29 -73.84 -25.94
C LEU A 2 -9.27 -73.60 -24.78
N ARG A 3 -9.46 -72.30 -24.54
CA ARG A 3 -10.62 -71.63 -23.95
C ARG A 3 -11.89 -71.98 -24.73
N ASN A 4 -13.04 -72.02 -24.05
CA ASN A 4 -14.18 -71.24 -24.54
C ASN A 4 -15.15 -70.84 -23.43
N ILE A 5 -15.55 -69.59 -23.56
CA ILE A 5 -16.26 -68.73 -22.62
C ILE A 5 -17.75 -68.93 -22.82
N SER A 6 -18.50 -68.98 -21.72
CA SER A 6 -19.89 -68.52 -21.66
C SER A 6 -20.28 -68.34 -20.19
N LYS A 7 -20.37 -67.09 -19.72
CA LYS A 7 -21.22 -66.80 -18.57
C LYS A 7 -21.95 -65.47 -18.74
N PHE A 8 -23.25 -65.69 -18.87
CA PHE A 8 -24.41 -64.84 -18.70
C PHE A 8 -24.28 -63.63 -17.76
N ALA A 9 -24.92 -62.57 -18.25
CA ALA A 9 -25.89 -61.71 -17.56
C ALA A 9 -25.46 -60.91 -16.33
N GLY A 10 -25.43 -59.59 -16.51
CA GLY A 10 -25.58 -58.59 -15.47
C GLY A 10 -25.99 -57.28 -16.11
N GLN A 11 -27.25 -56.90 -15.93
CA GLN A 11 -27.98 -55.83 -16.61
C GLN A 11 -27.30 -54.46 -16.57
N THR A 12 -27.36 -53.80 -17.72
CA THR A 12 -27.11 -52.37 -17.93
C THR A 12 -28.23 -51.47 -17.39
N VAL A 13 -27.79 -50.26 -17.04
CA VAL A 13 -28.53 -48.98 -16.91
C VAL A 13 -29.09 -48.63 -15.53
N CYS A 14 -28.28 -47.90 -14.74
CA CYS A 14 -28.80 -46.88 -13.83
C CYS A 14 -28.76 -45.52 -14.53
N ARG A 15 -29.95 -44.95 -14.71
CA ARG A 15 -30.24 -43.74 -15.48
C ARG A 15 -30.37 -42.56 -14.51
N GLY A 16 -29.52 -41.55 -14.67
CA GLY A 16 -29.93 -40.16 -14.51
C GLY A 16 -29.44 -39.44 -13.25
N LYS A 17 -28.82 -38.28 -13.53
CA LYS A 17 -28.49 -37.15 -12.65
C LYS A 17 -27.31 -37.40 -11.71
N PHE A 18 -26.15 -36.81 -12.03
CA PHE A 18 -25.59 -35.69 -11.28
C PHE A 18 -24.58 -34.98 -12.20
N ALA A 19 -24.92 -33.75 -12.56
CA ALA A 19 -24.10 -32.86 -13.35
C ALA A 19 -22.79 -32.56 -12.62
N ALA A 20 -21.70 -32.50 -13.39
CA ALA A 20 -20.36 -32.17 -12.95
C ALA A 20 -20.36 -30.89 -12.10
N LEU A 21 -19.96 -31.00 -10.83
CA LEU A 21 -19.71 -29.85 -9.97
C LEU A 21 -18.21 -29.61 -9.92
N ALA A 22 -17.75 -28.68 -10.75
CA ALA A 22 -16.40 -28.15 -10.74
C ALA A 22 -16.16 -27.42 -9.41
N ILE A 23 -15.25 -27.95 -8.58
CA ILE A 23 -14.82 -27.28 -7.36
C ILE A 23 -13.87 -26.15 -7.79
N ALA A 24 -14.43 -24.95 -7.94
CA ALA A 24 -13.68 -23.74 -8.14
C ALA A 24 -12.80 -23.50 -6.91
N THR A 25 -11.48 -23.52 -7.13
CA THR A 25 -10.46 -23.05 -6.20
C THR A 25 -10.76 -21.62 -5.80
N LEU A 26 -11.28 -21.41 -4.57
CA LEU A 26 -11.31 -20.10 -3.95
C LEU A 26 -9.87 -19.72 -3.58
N SER A 27 -9.20 -18.98 -4.47
CA SER A 27 -8.01 -18.23 -4.13
C SER A 27 -8.38 -17.24 -3.02
N LEU A 28 -7.96 -17.54 -1.80
CA LEU A 28 -7.93 -16.56 -0.71
C LEU A 28 -7.07 -15.39 -1.21
N MET A 29 -7.72 -14.32 -1.65
CA MET A 29 -7.10 -13.02 -1.77
C MET A 29 -6.68 -12.63 -0.35
N ALA A 30 -5.44 -12.97 0.01
CA ALA A 30 -4.79 -12.35 1.15
C ALA A 30 -4.83 -10.85 0.84
N THR A 31 -5.67 -10.11 1.56
CA THR A 31 -5.58 -8.65 1.57
C THR A 31 -4.25 -8.34 2.20
N ALA A 32 -3.20 -8.31 1.38
CA ALA A 32 -1.94 -7.68 1.72
C ALA A 32 -2.33 -6.26 2.12
N LEU A 33 -2.31 -5.98 3.43
CA LEU A 33 -2.27 -4.60 3.89
C LEU A 33 -1.17 -3.94 3.06
N PRO A 34 -1.45 -2.81 2.38
CA PRO A 34 -0.42 -2.15 1.62
C PRO A 34 0.74 -1.93 2.58
N ALA A 35 1.93 -2.41 2.21
CA ALA A 35 3.16 -1.97 2.84
C ALA A 35 3.04 -0.45 2.95
N ALA A 36 3.16 0.08 4.17
CA ALA A 36 2.92 1.51 4.43
C ALA A 36 3.56 2.32 3.32
N ALA A 37 2.73 3.07 2.58
CA ALA A 37 3.20 3.76 1.40
C ALA A 37 4.30 4.74 1.84
N GLN A 38 5.48 4.59 1.26
CA GLN A 38 6.68 5.32 1.66
C GLN A 38 7.32 5.96 0.44
N LEU A 39 7.70 7.22 0.61
CA LEU A 39 8.55 7.94 -0.32
C LEU A 39 9.99 7.48 -0.09
N ALA A 40 10.56 6.82 -1.11
CA ALA A 40 11.98 6.51 -1.11
C ALA A 40 12.79 7.79 -1.35
N PHE A 41 14.00 7.84 -0.80
CA PHE A 41 14.89 8.98 -0.96
C PHE A 41 15.24 9.20 -2.45
N SER A 42 14.95 10.39 -2.97
CA SER A 42 15.16 10.80 -4.35
C SER A 42 15.49 12.30 -4.40
N PRO A 43 16.76 12.70 -4.30
CA PRO A 43 17.15 14.11 -4.25
C PRO A 43 16.78 14.87 -5.53
N ASP A 44 16.82 14.20 -6.68
CA ASP A 44 16.44 14.78 -7.98
C ASP A 44 14.95 14.57 -8.32
N CYS A 45 14.15 14.11 -7.35
CA CYS A 45 12.71 13.86 -7.47
C CYS A 45 12.34 12.98 -8.68
N ARG A 46 13.21 12.02 -9.04
CA ARG A 46 12.97 11.03 -10.11
C ARG A 46 12.08 9.88 -9.65
N ASN A 47 12.07 9.61 -8.36
CA ASN A 47 11.14 8.69 -7.72
C ASN A 47 10.15 9.50 -6.89
N HIS A 48 8.96 9.69 -7.42
CA HIS A 48 7.84 10.38 -6.78
C HIS A 48 6.63 9.45 -6.72
N GLN A 49 5.71 9.75 -5.80
CA GLN A 49 4.47 9.00 -5.63
C GLN A 49 3.31 9.98 -5.54
N PRO A 50 2.20 9.72 -6.25
CA PRO A 50 0.98 10.49 -6.06
C PRO A 50 0.36 10.15 -4.71
N ILE A 51 -0.04 11.18 -3.96
CA ILE A 51 -0.81 11.05 -2.74
C ILE A 51 -2.17 11.70 -2.99
N ALA A 52 -3.19 10.85 -3.13
CA ALA A 52 -4.57 11.30 -3.26
C ALA A 52 -5.18 11.56 -1.88
N VAL A 53 -5.75 12.76 -1.70
CA VAL A 53 -6.50 13.16 -0.52
C VAL A 53 -7.93 13.45 -0.95
N ALA A 54 -8.82 12.49 -0.72
CA ALA A 54 -10.24 12.63 -0.97
C ALA A 54 -11.00 12.78 0.35
N PRO A 55 -12.18 13.41 0.37
CA PRO A 55 -13.01 13.44 1.56
C PRO A 55 -13.31 12.03 2.10
N PRO A 56 -13.31 11.82 3.43
CA PRO A 56 -13.26 12.82 4.50
C PRO A 56 -11.84 13.26 4.93
N GLN A 57 -10.79 12.79 4.26
CA GLN A 57 -9.42 13.24 4.52
C GLN A 57 -9.20 14.67 4.03
N ASP A 58 -8.41 15.43 4.79
CA ASP A 58 -8.12 16.84 4.55
C ASP A 58 -6.63 17.19 4.82
N ALA A 59 -5.83 16.20 5.18
CA ALA A 59 -4.43 16.36 5.50
C ALA A 59 -3.60 15.12 5.15
N ILE A 60 -2.29 15.30 5.08
CA ILE A 60 -1.30 14.22 4.92
C ILE A 60 -0.41 14.20 6.15
N LEU A 61 -0.29 13.03 6.77
CA LEU A 61 0.68 12.75 7.81
C LEU A 61 1.95 12.18 7.18
N PHE A 62 3.07 12.89 7.29
CA PHE A 62 4.39 12.38 6.92
C PHE A 62 5.12 11.89 8.16
N THR A 63 5.77 10.73 8.06
CA THR A 63 6.48 10.07 9.17
C THR A 63 7.83 9.55 8.69
N LYS A 64 8.92 9.90 9.37
CA LYS A 64 10.24 9.34 9.07
C LYS A 64 10.24 7.84 9.33
N GLN A 65 10.86 7.07 8.42
CA GLN A 65 11.04 5.64 8.56
C GLN A 65 12.51 5.27 8.69
N PRO A 66 12.86 4.24 9.49
CA PRO A 66 11.96 3.50 10.38
C PRO A 66 11.48 4.35 11.56
N ALA A 67 10.20 4.23 11.95
CA ALA A 67 9.67 4.97 13.10
C ALA A 67 9.91 4.22 14.43
N PRO A 68 10.27 4.91 15.53
CA PRO A 68 10.54 6.34 15.63
C PRO A 68 11.95 6.71 15.14
N HIS A 69 12.06 7.90 14.54
CA HIS A 69 13.32 8.51 14.08
C HIS A 69 13.42 9.98 14.53
N PRO A 70 13.66 10.25 15.82
CA PRO A 70 13.68 11.62 16.34
C PRO A 70 14.88 12.42 15.84
N ASN A 71 15.97 11.73 15.48
CA ASN A 71 17.17 12.36 14.94
C ASN A 71 16.99 12.77 13.48
N GLY A 72 17.77 13.76 13.06
CA GLY A 72 17.79 14.21 11.69
C GLY A 72 16.52 14.88 11.20
N THR A 73 16.51 15.24 9.93
CA THR A 73 15.51 16.06 9.25
C THR A 73 15.19 15.38 7.95
N ALA A 74 13.92 15.37 7.55
CA ALA A 74 13.47 14.84 6.28
C ALA A 74 12.67 15.91 5.54
N SER A 75 13.02 16.17 4.28
CA SER A 75 12.35 17.18 3.44
C SER A 75 11.62 16.50 2.30
N ILE A 76 10.33 16.77 2.18
CA ILE A 76 9.43 16.25 1.16
C ILE A 76 9.08 17.41 0.24
N PHE A 77 9.21 17.21 -1.07
CA PHE A 77 8.80 18.20 -2.07
C PHE A 77 7.47 17.78 -2.69
N ALA A 78 6.54 18.71 -2.78
CA ALA A 78 5.27 18.58 -3.47
C ALA A 78 5.40 19.20 -4.87
N ILE A 79 5.28 18.38 -5.90
CA ILE A 79 5.67 18.73 -7.27
C ILE A 79 4.72 19.75 -7.87
N ASN A 80 3.40 19.56 -7.74
CA ASN A 80 2.43 20.45 -8.38
C ASN A 80 2.22 21.73 -7.56
N ASN A 81 2.26 21.64 -6.22
CA ASN A 81 2.16 22.82 -5.36
C ASN A 81 3.47 23.62 -5.26
N LEU A 82 4.60 23.05 -5.71
CA LEU A 82 5.94 23.66 -5.64
C LEU A 82 6.38 24.01 -4.21
N ASP A 83 5.90 23.24 -3.23
CA ASP A 83 6.18 23.44 -1.80
C ASP A 83 7.15 22.40 -1.26
N THR A 84 7.93 22.77 -0.24
CA THR A 84 8.78 21.85 0.51
C THR A 84 8.29 21.76 1.94
N TYR A 85 8.07 20.54 2.42
CA TYR A 85 7.64 20.23 3.78
C TYR A 85 8.75 19.55 4.54
N VAL A 86 9.06 20.05 5.73
CA VAL A 86 10.16 19.52 6.54
C VAL A 86 9.64 18.87 7.81
N ILE A 87 10.02 17.60 8.03
CA ILE A 87 9.93 16.95 9.35
C ILE A 87 11.23 17.30 10.11
N PRO A 88 11.20 18.22 11.09
CA PRO A 88 12.40 18.68 11.77
C PRO A 88 13.05 17.61 12.64
N ALA A 89 14.30 17.85 13.04
CA ALA A 89 14.92 17.10 14.13
C ALA A 89 14.15 17.31 15.44
N GLY A 90 14.06 16.26 16.24
CA GLY A 90 13.21 16.20 17.43
C GLY A 90 11.77 15.76 17.17
N SER A 91 11.33 15.70 15.90
CA SER A 91 10.02 15.15 15.53
C SER A 91 10.14 13.87 14.69
N ASN A 92 9.21 12.93 14.88
CA ASN A 92 9.10 11.72 14.07
C ASN A 92 8.20 11.92 12.85
N SER A 93 7.27 12.87 12.95
CA SER A 93 6.24 13.10 11.96
C SER A 93 5.82 14.56 11.92
N CYS A 94 5.13 14.94 10.85
CA CYS A 94 4.45 16.23 10.77
C CYS A 94 3.24 16.12 9.85
N VAL A 95 2.30 17.04 9.99
CA VAL A 95 1.08 17.10 9.20
C VAL A 95 1.11 18.26 8.21
N VAL A 96 0.57 18.04 7.02
CA VAL A 96 0.37 19.06 5.99
C VAL A 96 -1.12 19.12 5.66
N ALA A 97 -1.67 20.33 5.59
CA ALA A 97 -3.01 20.52 5.05
C ALA A 97 -3.00 20.21 3.54
N ALA A 98 -3.93 19.38 3.07
CA ALA A 98 -3.99 18.99 1.67
C ALA A 98 -5.28 19.54 1.03
N PRO A 99 -5.31 20.84 0.68
CA PRO A 99 -6.49 21.47 0.08
C PRO A 99 -6.76 20.98 -1.35
N HIS A 100 -5.76 20.35 -1.98
CA HIS A 100 -5.86 19.79 -3.32
C HIS A 100 -6.07 18.28 -3.26
N ALA A 101 -6.93 17.77 -4.15
CA ALA A 101 -7.37 16.37 -4.11
C ALA A 101 -6.26 15.34 -4.39
N SER A 102 -5.17 15.74 -5.04
CA SER A 102 -4.02 14.89 -5.33
C SER A 102 -2.82 15.75 -5.68
N ASP A 103 -1.63 15.38 -5.20
CA ASP A 103 -0.34 15.92 -5.63
C ASP A 103 0.71 14.79 -5.65
N ASP A 104 1.80 14.97 -6.39
CA ASP A 104 2.95 14.09 -6.43
C ASP A 104 4.01 14.57 -5.44
N TYR A 105 4.54 13.64 -4.65
CA TYR A 105 5.51 13.94 -3.60
C TYR A 105 6.79 13.15 -3.78
N CYS A 106 7.91 13.74 -3.39
CA CYS A 106 9.22 13.07 -3.37
C CYS A 106 10.01 13.45 -2.11
N PHE A 107 10.77 12.48 -1.58
CA PHE A 107 11.64 12.70 -0.42
C PHE A 107 13.02 13.17 -0.89
N ILE A 108 13.27 14.48 -0.82
CA ILE A 108 14.38 15.13 -1.54
C ILE A 108 15.63 15.36 -0.69
N ALA A 109 15.52 15.52 0.63
CA ALA A 109 16.68 15.82 1.46
C ALA A 109 16.58 15.16 2.84
N ARG A 110 17.71 14.65 3.32
CA ARG A 110 17.91 14.18 4.69
C ARG A 110 19.29 14.54 5.18
N ASN A 111 19.42 14.89 6.45
CA ASN A 111 20.72 15.11 7.11
C ASN A 111 21.15 13.92 7.99
N ASP A 112 20.32 12.88 8.06
CA ASP A 112 20.62 11.61 8.72
C ASP A 112 20.35 10.48 7.71
N ASN A 113 21.37 9.66 7.46
CA ASN A 113 21.33 8.61 6.44
C ASN A 113 20.62 7.34 6.92
N THR A 114 20.27 7.23 8.21
CA THR A 114 19.44 6.15 8.73
C THR A 114 17.94 6.36 8.52
N ILE A 115 17.54 7.53 7.98
CA ILE A 115 16.19 7.76 7.49
C ILE A 115 16.04 7.09 6.12
N ASP A 116 15.48 5.89 6.11
CA ASP A 116 15.30 5.08 4.90
C ASP A 116 14.28 5.68 3.93
N GLY A 117 13.26 6.36 4.47
CA GLY A 117 12.20 6.97 3.69
C GLY A 117 11.26 7.82 4.54
N VAL A 118 10.23 8.34 3.88
CA VAL A 118 9.13 9.03 4.55
C VAL A 118 7.84 8.29 4.26
N GLY A 119 7.30 7.64 5.29
CA GLY A 119 5.95 7.07 5.25
C GLY A 119 4.91 8.19 5.17
N PHE A 120 3.82 7.94 4.47
CA PHE A 120 2.73 8.89 4.34
C PHE A 120 1.35 8.24 4.52
N ALA A 121 0.41 9.03 5.01
CA ALA A 121 -1.00 8.65 5.07
C ALA A 121 -1.89 9.87 4.87
N ALA A 122 -2.88 9.77 3.98
CA ALA A 122 -3.99 10.71 3.95
C ALA A 122 -4.87 10.47 5.18
N ILE A 123 -5.10 11.53 5.97
CA ILE A 123 -5.84 11.46 7.22
C ILE A 123 -6.90 12.55 7.28
N ARG A 124 -7.89 12.34 8.16
CA ARG A 124 -8.68 13.45 8.69
C ARG A 124 -7.88 14.07 9.83
N ASN A 125 -7.53 15.35 9.72
CA ASN A 125 -6.73 16.03 10.71
C ASN A 125 -7.47 16.04 12.07
N PRO A 126 -6.97 15.33 13.09
CA PRO A 126 -7.62 15.28 14.39
C PRO A 126 -7.48 16.58 15.18
N GLY A 127 -6.65 17.52 14.70
CA GLY A 127 -6.16 18.65 15.48
C GLY A 127 -5.03 18.21 16.43
N GLY A 128 -4.16 19.15 16.80
CA GLY A 128 -3.08 18.91 17.76
C GLY A 128 -1.85 18.16 17.22
N LEU A 129 -1.82 17.79 15.93
CA LEU A 129 -0.61 17.31 15.27
C LEU A 129 0.28 18.49 14.88
N THR A 130 1.60 18.32 15.01
CA THR A 130 2.58 19.35 14.64
C THR A 130 2.62 19.53 13.13
N PRO A 131 2.46 20.76 12.60
CA PRO A 131 2.57 21.02 11.18
C PRO A 131 4.02 20.82 10.69
N CYS A 132 4.20 20.48 9.42
CA CYS A 132 5.52 20.51 8.81
C CYS A 132 6.04 21.96 8.74
N GLN A 133 7.36 22.10 8.83
CA GLN A 133 8.04 23.39 8.66
C GLN A 133 8.25 23.72 7.19
#